data_AF-A0A920ANE5-F1
#
_entry.id   AF-A0A920ANE5-F1
#
_cell.length_a   1.000
_cell.length_b   1.000
_cell.length_c   1.000
_cell.angle_alpha   90.00
_cell.angle_beta   90.00
_cell.angle_gamma   90.00
#
_symmetry.space_group_name_H-M   'P 1'
#
loop_
_entity.id
_entity.type
_entity.pdbx_description
1 polymer ?
#
loop_
_entity_poly.entity_id
_entity_poly.type
_entity_poly.pdbx_seq_one_letter_code
_entity_poly.pdbx_strand_id
1 'polypeptide(L)'
;MVLNKCDLSPPPPSFSGLSVSAKTGEGVGLLLEKLNSLVSSNSGQKLISERTYKKLESAKKIVSKKASGADFFEITAQNIRDANQELNEIYGELDNEKILDQIFNNFCIGK
;
A
#
# COMPACT_ATOMS: atom_id res chain seq x y z
N MET A 1 22.99 1.79 10.40
CA MET A 1 24.23 1.01 10.30
C MET A 1 24.28 0.02 11.45
N VAL A 2 24.54 -1.26 11.16
CA VAL A 2 24.55 -2.34 12.16
C VAL A 2 25.93 -3.01 12.13
N LEU A 3 26.58 -3.14 13.28
CA LEU A 3 27.87 -3.82 13.44
C LEU A 3 27.64 -5.17 14.08
N ASN A 4 28.08 -6.23 13.41
CA ASN A 4 27.91 -7.60 13.88
C ASN A 4 29.15 -8.09 14.66
N LYS A 5 29.00 -9.18 15.40
CA LYS A 5 30.05 -9.86 16.18
C LYS A 5 30.51 -9.08 17.41
N CYS A 6 29.60 -8.40 18.10
CA CYS A 6 29.92 -7.72 19.36
C CYS A 6 30.39 -8.68 20.47
N ASP A 7 30.10 -9.98 20.34
CA ASP A 7 30.61 -11.04 21.21
C ASP A 7 32.13 -11.30 21.07
N LEU A 8 32.74 -10.93 19.94
CA LEU A 8 34.17 -11.11 19.67
C LEU A 8 34.98 -9.84 19.91
N SER A 9 34.39 -8.66 19.68
CA SER A 9 35.02 -7.38 19.94
C SER A 9 33.98 -6.32 20.23
N PRO A 10 34.18 -5.45 21.24
CA PRO A 10 33.31 -4.31 21.44
C PRO A 10 33.39 -3.36 20.22
N PRO A 11 32.30 -2.61 19.94
CA PRO A 11 32.32 -1.62 18.88
C PRO A 11 33.31 -0.49 19.18
N PRO A 12 33.93 0.12 18.15
CA PRO A 12 34.82 1.25 18.36
C PRO A 12 34.06 2.44 18.95
N PRO A 13 34.69 3.27 19.80
CA PRO A 13 34.01 4.39 20.48
C PRO A 13 33.39 5.43 19.54
N SER A 14 33.85 5.48 18.29
CA SER A 14 33.35 6.37 17.24
C SER A 14 32.11 5.83 16.51
N PHE A 15 31.65 4.60 16.82
CA PHE A 15 30.52 3.98 16.14
C PHE A 15 29.19 4.45 16.71
N SER A 16 28.40 5.14 15.89
CA SER A 16 27.07 5.64 16.24
C SER A 16 25.91 4.72 15.83
N GLY A 17 26.20 3.48 15.40
CA GLY A 17 25.20 2.50 14.97
C GLY A 17 24.78 1.52 16.06
N LEU A 18 23.99 0.51 15.68
CA LEU A 18 23.62 -0.58 16.58
C LEU A 18 24.64 -1.72 16.49
N SER A 19 25.10 -2.24 17.63
CA SER A 19 25.97 -3.42 17.67
C SER A 19 25.16 -4.64 18.06
N VAL A 20 25.39 -5.75 17.36
CA VAL A 20 24.67 -7.01 17.54
C VAL A 20 25.63 -8.20 17.47
N SER A 21 25.23 -9.31 18.06
CA SER A 21 25.82 -10.62 17.79
C SER A 21 24.76 -11.52 17.17
N ALA A 22 24.92 -11.82 15.88
CA ALA A 22 24.07 -12.78 15.19
C ALA A 22 24.21 -14.21 15.74
N LYS A 23 25.30 -14.52 16.47
CA LYS A 23 25.56 -15.84 17.03
C LYS A 23 24.89 -16.04 18.38
N THR A 24 24.98 -15.05 19.27
CA THR A 24 24.40 -15.13 20.62
C THR A 24 22.98 -14.55 20.69
N GLY A 25 22.58 -13.75 19.71
CA GLY A 25 21.33 -13.01 19.70
C GLY A 25 21.39 -11.67 20.45
N GLU A 26 22.55 -11.29 20.99
CA GLU A 26 22.74 -10.01 21.67
C GLU A 26 22.45 -8.82 20.73
N GLY A 27 21.71 -7.83 21.22
CA GLY A 27 21.36 -6.62 20.45
C GLY A 27 20.32 -6.83 19.33
N VAL A 28 19.94 -8.07 19.00
CA VAL A 28 18.97 -8.38 17.94
C VAL A 28 17.56 -7.89 18.32
N GLY A 29 17.17 -7.98 19.59
CA GLY A 29 15.89 -7.42 20.06
C GLY A 29 15.77 -5.91 19.79
N LEU A 30 16.79 -5.15 20.17
CA LEU A 30 16.86 -3.70 19.90
C LEU A 30 16.89 -3.38 18.39
N LEU A 31 17.47 -4.27 17.57
CA LEU A 31 17.45 -4.13 16.12
C LEU A 31 16.01 -4.27 15.60
N LEU A 32 15.28 -5.29 16.05
CA LEU A 32 13.90 -5.53 15.67
C LEU A 32 12.98 -4.39 16.13
N GLU A 33 13.17 -3.85 17.33
CA GLU A 33 12.41 -2.68 17.80
C GLU A 33 12.66 -1.45 16.93
N LYS A 34 13.92 -1.15 16.59
CA LYS A 34 14.23 -0.06 15.67
C LYS A 34 13.61 -0.28 14.29
N LEU A 35 13.68 -1.49 13.74
CA LEU A 35 13.03 -1.82 12.46
C LEU A 35 11.51 -1.65 12.55
N ASN A 36 10.89 -2.13 13.63
CA ASN A 36 9.45 -1.96 13.86
C ASN A 36 9.08 -0.47 13.97
N SER A 37 9.88 0.35 14.65
CA SER A 37 9.60 1.80 14.72
C SER A 37 9.68 2.49 13.35
N LEU A 38 10.56 2.02 12.45
CA LEU A 38 10.65 2.55 11.09
C LEU A 38 9.42 2.17 10.27
N VAL A 39 8.97 0.92 10.38
CA VAL A 39 7.86 0.37 9.57
C VAL A 39 6.48 0.77 10.11
N SER A 40 6.33 0.96 11.43
CA SER A 40 5.03 1.24 12.08
C SER A 40 4.47 2.64 11.79
N SER A 41 5.11 3.41 10.92
CA SER A 41 4.86 4.84 10.74
C SER A 41 3.56 5.21 10.00
N ASN A 42 2.58 4.32 9.85
CA ASN A 42 1.26 4.73 9.34
C ASN A 42 0.13 3.78 9.75
N SER A 43 -0.49 4.03 10.90
CA SER A 43 -1.82 3.54 11.20
C SER A 43 -2.81 4.10 10.17
N GLY A 44 -3.35 3.23 9.32
CA GLY A 44 -4.36 3.59 8.31
C GLY A 44 -4.01 3.24 6.86
N GLN A 45 -2.81 2.73 6.58
CA GLN A 45 -2.50 2.23 5.23
C GLN A 45 -3.13 0.85 5.00
N LYS A 46 -3.95 0.74 3.95
CA LYS A 46 -4.37 -0.56 3.41
C LYS A 46 -3.23 -1.13 2.58
N LEU A 47 -2.78 -2.33 2.92
CA LEU A 47 -1.89 -3.09 2.07
C LEU A 47 -2.65 -3.49 0.81
N ILE A 48 -2.10 -3.15 -0.35
CA ILE A 48 -2.64 -3.50 -1.66
C ILE A 48 -1.55 -4.13 -2.51
N SER A 49 -1.96 -4.96 -3.47
CA SER A 49 -1.02 -5.53 -4.44
C SER A 49 -0.38 -4.44 -5.31
N GLU A 50 0.84 -4.68 -5.80
CA GLU A 50 1.51 -3.78 -6.75
C GLU A 50 0.65 -3.52 -7.99
N ARG A 51 -0.06 -4.54 -8.47
CA ARG A 51 -1.02 -4.41 -9.59
C ARG A 51 -2.12 -3.40 -9.25
N THR A 52 -2.76 -3.54 -8.10
CA THR A 52 -3.82 -2.62 -7.64
C THR A 52 -3.28 -1.20 -7.49
N TYR A 53 -2.07 -1.06 -6.93
CA TYR A 53 -1.41 0.24 -6.79
C TYR A 53 -1.21 0.93 -8.14
N LYS A 54 -0.66 0.23 -9.13
CA LYS A 54 -0.45 0.78 -10.49
C LYS A 54 -1.75 1.24 -11.15
N LYS A 55 -2.84 0.49 -10.95
CA LYS A 55 -4.17 0.87 -11.46
C LYS A 55 -4.72 2.13 -10.79
N LEU A 56 -4.61 2.24 -9.47
CA LEU A 56 -4.98 3.45 -8.72
C LEU A 56 -4.13 4.67 -9.14
N GLU A 57 -2.83 4.47 -9.33
CA GLU A 57 -1.92 5.51 -9.79
C GLU A 57 -2.25 5.98 -11.21
N SER A 58 -2.54 5.05 -12.13
CA SER A 58 -3.00 5.35 -13.50
C SER A 58 -4.28 6.18 -13.48
N ALA A 59 -5.30 5.73 -12.75
CA ALA A 59 -6.57 6.43 -12.61
C ALA A 59 -6.37 7.86 -12.07
N LYS A 60 -5.56 8.01 -11.00
CA LYS A 60 -5.22 9.33 -10.43
C LYS A 60 -4.55 10.23 -11.47
N LYS A 61 -3.60 9.70 -12.24
CA LYS A 61 -2.89 10.45 -13.28
C LYS A 61 -3.86 10.94 -14.36
N ILE A 62 -4.79 10.10 -14.79
CA ILE A 62 -5.81 10.45 -15.79
C ILE A 62 -6.70 11.59 -15.28
N VAL A 63 -7.27 11.47 -14.07
CA VAL A 63 -8.16 12.50 -13.51
C VAL A 63 -7.41 13.81 -13.23
N SER A 64 -6.11 13.74 -12.93
CA SER A 64 -5.28 14.93 -12.71
C SER A 64 -4.95 15.72 -13.99
N LYS A 65 -5.25 15.18 -15.19
CA LYS A 65 -5.04 15.89 -16.45
C LYS A 65 -5.96 17.10 -16.50
N LYS A 66 -5.38 18.29 -16.66
CA LYS A 66 -6.15 19.52 -16.82
C LYS A 66 -6.77 19.54 -18.22
N ALA A 67 -8.09 19.70 -18.28
CA ALA A 67 -8.79 20.12 -19.48
C ALA A 67 -8.98 21.65 -19.45
N SER A 68 -9.02 22.28 -20.61
CA SER A 68 -9.27 23.73 -20.76
C SER A 68 -9.79 24.03 -22.18
N GLY A 69 -10.32 25.24 -22.37
CA GLY A 69 -10.87 25.66 -23.66
C GLY A 69 -12.30 25.19 -23.89
N ALA A 70 -12.75 25.27 -25.15
CA ALA A 70 -14.12 24.94 -25.55
C ALA A 70 -14.46 23.46 -25.27
N ASP A 71 -13.49 22.56 -25.41
CA ASP A 71 -13.68 21.10 -25.27
C ASP A 71 -13.53 20.62 -23.82
N PHE A 72 -13.54 21.54 -22.84
CA PHE A 72 -13.35 21.24 -21.42
C PHE A 72 -14.24 20.08 -20.95
N PHE A 73 -15.53 20.12 -21.29
CA PHE A 73 -16.50 19.11 -20.84
C PHE A 73 -16.26 17.75 -21.50
N GLU A 74 -15.95 17.73 -22.79
CA GLU A 74 -15.74 16.49 -23.56
C GLU A 74 -14.48 15.76 -23.09
N ILE A 75 -13.37 16.48 -22.96
CA ILE A 75 -12.09 15.94 -22.49
C ILE A 75 -12.21 15.48 -21.03
N THR A 76 -12.88 16.27 -20.18
CA THR A 76 -13.11 15.89 -18.78
C THR A 76 -13.97 14.62 -18.69
N ALA A 77 -15.05 14.53 -19.45
CA ALA A 77 -15.90 13.34 -19.48
C ALA A 77 -15.12 12.10 -19.95
N GLN A 78 -14.27 12.22 -20.97
CA GLN A 78 -13.43 11.13 -21.43
C GLN A 78 -12.41 10.70 -20.36
N ASN A 79 -11.72 11.65 -19.72
CA ASN A 79 -10.78 11.34 -18.63
C ASN A 79 -11.47 10.61 -17.47
N ILE A 80 -12.71 10.98 -17.12
CA ILE A 80 -13.48 10.29 -16.08
C ILE A 80 -13.81 8.86 -16.52
N ARG A 81 -14.19 8.62 -17.78
CA ARG A 81 -14.45 7.27 -18.30
C ARG A 81 -13.19 6.40 -18.25
N ASP A 82 -12.07 6.91 -18.74
CA ASP A 82 -10.80 6.19 -18.77
C ASP A 82 -10.31 5.85 -17.35
N ALA A 83 -10.45 6.79 -16.41
CA ALA A 83 -10.12 6.55 -15.01
C ALA A 83 -11.02 5.48 -14.38
N ASN A 84 -12.31 5.49 -14.67
CA ASN A 84 -13.23 4.44 -14.19
C ASN A 84 -12.86 3.05 -14.75
N GLN A 85 -12.43 2.98 -16.01
CA GLN A 85 -11.98 1.71 -16.60
C GLN A 85 -10.76 1.13 -15.88
N GLU A 86 -9.78 1.97 -15.53
CA GLU A 86 -8.63 1.52 -14.73
C GLU A 86 -9.03 1.00 -13.35
N LEU A 87 -10.07 1.60 -12.74
CA LEU A 87 -10.58 1.14 -11.46
C LEU A 87 -11.43 -0.14 -11.59
N ASN A 88 -12.17 -0.32 -12.68
CA ASN A 88 -12.90 -1.57 -12.96
C ASN A 88 -11.96 -2.79 -13.02
N GLU A 89 -10.72 -2.61 -13.46
CA GLU A 89 -9.70 -3.69 -13.44
C GLU A 89 -9.29 -4.13 -12.00
N ILE A 90 -9.65 -3.33 -10.99
CA ILE A 90 -9.39 -3.62 -9.57
C ILE A 90 -10.52 -4.44 -8.96
N TYR A 91 -11.77 -4.01 -9.13
CA TYR A 91 -12.94 -4.64 -8.50
C TYR A 91 -13.80 -5.48 -9.46
N GLY A 92 -13.43 -5.56 -10.73
CA GLY A 92 -14.19 -6.22 -11.79
C GLY A 92 -15.31 -5.35 -12.35
N GLU A 93 -16.05 -5.89 -13.32
CA GLU A 93 -17.34 -5.30 -13.68
C GLU A 93 -18.27 -5.36 -12.47
N LEU A 94 -18.91 -4.23 -12.17
CA LEU A 94 -20.04 -4.15 -11.25
C LEU A 94 -21.22 -4.88 -11.88
N ASP A 95 -21.20 -6.20 -11.74
CA ASP A 95 -22.27 -7.05 -12.20
C ASP A 95 -23.49 -6.84 -11.31
N ASN A 96 -24.62 -6.46 -11.92
CA ASN A 96 -25.89 -6.32 -11.21
C ASN A 96 -26.24 -7.62 -10.49
N GLU A 97 -25.92 -8.79 -11.07
CA GLU A 97 -26.17 -10.08 -10.41
C GLU A 97 -25.36 -10.22 -9.13
N LYS A 98 -24.08 -9.81 -9.12
CA LYS A 98 -23.25 -9.84 -7.90
C LYS A 98 -23.71 -8.86 -6.82
N ILE A 99 -24.18 -7.69 -7.22
CA ILE A 99 -24.73 -6.70 -6.28
C ILE A 99 -26.02 -7.25 -5.67
N LEU A 100 -26.91 -7.81 -6.49
CA LEU A 100 -28.13 -8.45 -6.03
C LEU A 100 -27.82 -9.64 -5.13
N ASP A 101 -26.88 -10.52 -5.50
CA ASP A 101 -26.43 -11.64 -4.69
C ASP A 101 -25.89 -11.18 -3.34
N GLN A 102 -25.09 -10.11 -3.25
CA GLN A 102 -24.64 -9.58 -1.95
C GLN A 102 -25.78 -9.01 -1.12
N ILE A 103 -26.75 -8.32 -1.74
CA ILE A 103 -27.93 -7.80 -1.04
C ILE A 103 -28.75 -8.98 -0.48
N PHE A 104 -28.95 -10.03 -1.28
CA PHE A 104 -29.76 -11.20 -0.92
C PHE A 104 -29.04 -12.22 -0.02
N ASN A 105 -27.69 -12.27 -0.02
CA ASN A 105 -26.93 -13.14 0.89
C ASN A 105 -27.11 -12.78 2.37
N ASN A 106 -27.49 -11.53 2.64
CA ASN A 106 -27.82 -11.06 3.99
C ASN A 106 -29.29 -11.30 4.39
N PHE A 107 -30.13 -11.77 3.46
CA PHE A 107 -31.46 -12.26 3.79
C PHE A 107 -31.36 -13.75 4.06
N CYS A 108 -31.53 -14.15 5.32
CA CYS A 108 -31.69 -15.56 5.66
C CYS A 108 -32.88 -16.12 4.87
N ILE A 109 -32.62 -17.04 3.94
CA ILE A 109 -33.67 -17.80 3.26
C ILE A 109 -34.32 -18.68 4.33
N GLY A 110 -35.46 -18.22 4.85
CA GLY A 110 -36.32 -18.98 5.76
C GLY A 110 -36.46 -18.38 7.16
N LYS A 111 -37.22 -17.29 7.27
CA LYS A 111 -38.50 -17.25 7.99
C LYS A 111 -39.40 -16.16 7.44
#